data_AF-A0A1I0FFZ0-F1
#
_entry.id   AF-A0A1I0FFZ0-F1
#
_cell.length_a   1.000
_cell.length_b   1.000
_cell.length_c   1.000
_cell.angle_alpha   90.00
_cell.angle_beta   90.00
_cell.angle_gamma   90.00
#
_symmetry.space_group_name_H-M   'P 1'
#
loop_
_entity.id
_entity.type
_entity.pdbx_description
1 polymer ?
#
loop_
_entity_poly.entity_id
_entity_poly.type
_entity_poly.pdbx_seq_one_letter_code
_entity_poly.pdbx_strand_id
1 'polypeptide(L)'
;MTVILLDKDDRLPNLLPPNDKGYWIKRPSAEEFSDCCNEFWWVSTYVAKGLWRKEILYAQEHLSIVRNMLLTMLEWKVGIETAFSVSSGKSAKYLEKYLSKRDWKKMLDTYPRARYECVWKALLSMADFFQETARFVASSCQFNYPNEEYQQVLQYLNHVKRLPSDAEEIYSYR
;
A
#
# COMPACT_ATOMS: atom_id res chain seq x y z
N MET A 1 -4.03 -9.89 23.23
CA MET A 1 -4.88 -10.82 24.01
C MET A 1 -4.17 -11.09 25.31
N THR A 2 -4.87 -10.98 26.43
CA THR A 2 -4.35 -11.33 27.75
C THR A 2 -5.32 -12.35 28.35
N VAL A 3 -4.83 -13.55 28.63
CA VAL A 3 -5.57 -14.58 29.36
C VAL A 3 -4.80 -14.80 30.65
N ILE A 4 -5.47 -14.70 31.79
CA ILE A 4 -4.88 -15.05 33.07
C ILE A 4 -4.77 -16.57 33.09
N LEU A 5 -3.55 -17.08 33.04
CA LEU A 5 -3.28 -18.52 33.11
C LEU A 5 -3.25 -19.00 34.57
N LEU A 6 -2.85 -18.13 35.49
CA LEU A 6 -2.82 -18.40 36.93
C LEU A 6 -2.82 -17.09 37.70
N ASP A 7 -3.73 -16.97 38.66
CA ASP A 7 -3.68 -15.97 39.73
C ASP A 7 -3.60 -16.73 41.05
N LYS A 8 -2.47 -16.63 41.76
CA LYS A 8 -2.26 -17.37 43.01
C LYS A 8 -2.80 -16.62 44.23
N ASP A 9 -2.94 -15.31 44.11
CA ASP A 9 -3.22 -14.42 45.24
C ASP A 9 -4.55 -13.66 45.05
N ASP A 10 -5.32 -13.96 44.00
CA ASP A 10 -6.56 -13.27 43.58
C ASP A 10 -6.41 -11.74 43.51
N ARG A 11 -5.24 -11.27 43.06
CA ARG A 11 -4.92 -9.83 43.00
C ARG A 11 -5.13 -9.23 41.62
N LEU A 12 -5.36 -10.04 40.60
CA LEU A 12 -5.58 -9.54 39.25
C LEU A 12 -7.02 -9.03 39.12
N PRO A 13 -7.22 -7.87 38.46
CA PRO A 13 -8.56 -7.39 38.19
C PRO A 13 -9.27 -8.36 37.25
N ASN A 14 -10.60 -8.46 37.37
CA ASN A 14 -11.42 -9.16 36.39
C ASN A 14 -11.20 -8.55 35.00
N LEU A 15 -10.49 -9.28 34.14
CA LEU A 15 -10.28 -8.86 32.76
C LEU A 15 -11.58 -9.09 31.97
N LEU A 16 -11.96 -8.09 31.17
CA LEU A 16 -12.98 -8.30 30.14
C LEU A 16 -12.53 -9.43 29.20
N PRO A 17 -13.47 -10.23 28.67
CA PRO A 17 -13.14 -11.28 27.72
C PRO A 17 -12.34 -10.67 26.54
N PRO A 18 -11.34 -11.39 26.01
CA PRO A 18 -10.49 -10.89 24.94
C PRO A 18 -11.35 -10.45 23.76
N ASN A 19 -11.25 -9.18 23.38
CA ASN A 19 -11.82 -8.68 22.14
C ASN A 19 -10.71 -8.13 21.23
N ASP A 20 -10.97 -8.11 19.94
CA ASP A 20 -10.04 -7.65 18.91
C ASP A 20 -10.31 -6.21 18.47
N LYS A 21 -11.27 -5.52 19.11
CA LYS A 21 -11.70 -4.14 18.76
C LYS A 21 -10.56 -3.14 18.72
N GLY A 22 -9.55 -3.30 19.59
CA GLY A 22 -8.36 -2.45 19.58
C GLY A 22 -7.48 -2.60 18.34
N TYR A 23 -7.66 -3.66 17.56
CA TYR A 23 -6.94 -3.96 16.32
C TYR A 23 -7.82 -3.78 15.07
N TRP A 24 -9.06 -3.31 15.24
CA TRP A 24 -9.92 -3.05 14.10
C TRP A 24 -9.35 -1.93 13.25
N ILE A 25 -9.58 -2.05 11.94
CA ILE A 25 -9.18 -1.04 10.98
C ILE A 25 -9.88 0.26 11.37
N LYS A 26 -9.10 1.34 11.47
CA LYS A 26 -9.63 2.66 11.80
C LYS A 26 -9.98 3.39 10.51
N ARG A 27 -11.06 4.17 10.56
CA ARG A 27 -11.40 5.08 9.49
C ARG A 27 -10.29 6.14 9.36
N PRO A 28 -9.72 6.34 8.16
CA PRO A 28 -8.69 7.36 7.97
C PRO A 28 -9.25 8.77 8.14
N SER A 29 -8.42 9.69 8.60
CA SER A 29 -8.62 11.12 8.40
C SER A 29 -8.31 11.52 6.96
N ALA A 30 -8.74 12.73 6.55
CA ALA A 30 -8.39 13.27 5.23
C ALA A 30 -6.87 13.48 5.08
N GLU A 31 -6.18 13.83 6.17
CA GLU A 31 -4.72 14.00 6.22
C GLU A 31 -4.00 12.66 6.06
N GLU A 32 -4.38 11.63 6.83
CA GLU A 32 -3.81 10.29 6.72
C GLU A 32 -3.97 9.72 5.31
N PHE A 33 -5.14 9.93 4.70
CA PHE A 33 -5.40 9.54 3.32
C PHE A 33 -4.49 10.28 2.32
N SER A 34 -4.36 11.60 2.47
CA SER A 34 -3.51 12.45 1.63
C SER A 34 -2.04 12.04 1.74
N ASP A 35 -1.55 11.81 2.96
CA ASP A 35 -0.18 11.40 3.22
C ASP A 35 0.13 10.03 2.61
N CYS A 36 -0.80 9.07 2.75
CA CYS A 36 -0.65 7.75 2.13
C CYS A 36 -0.57 7.84 0.61
N CYS A 37 -1.39 8.69 -0.02
CA CYS A 37 -1.32 8.92 -1.45
C CYS A 37 0.00 9.58 -1.86
N ASN A 38 0.41 10.64 -1.15
CA ASN A 38 1.66 11.34 -1.42
C ASN A 38 2.87 10.40 -1.30
N GLU A 39 2.97 9.65 -0.22
CA GLU A 39 4.06 8.69 0.02
C GLU A 39 4.12 7.62 -1.08
N PHE A 40 2.96 7.05 -1.45
CA PHE A 40 2.88 6.06 -2.53
C PHE A 40 3.46 6.62 -3.84
N TRP A 41 2.96 7.76 -4.29
CA TRP A 41 3.32 8.33 -5.59
C TRP A 41 4.74 8.89 -5.60
N TRP A 42 5.16 9.57 -4.53
CA TRP A 42 6.51 10.11 -4.42
C TRP A 42 7.57 9.00 -4.42
N VAL A 43 7.43 7.98 -3.57
CA VAL A 43 8.40 6.89 -3.44
C VAL A 43 8.42 5.99 -4.69
N SER A 44 7.29 5.88 -5.41
CA SER A 44 7.24 5.15 -6.69
C SER A 44 8.28 5.67 -7.71
N THR A 45 8.59 6.97 -7.67
CA THR A 45 9.59 7.58 -8.54
C THR A 45 11.00 7.09 -8.23
N TYR A 46 11.30 6.77 -6.97
CA TYR A 46 12.59 6.21 -6.58
C TYR A 46 12.74 4.78 -7.04
N VAL A 47 11.66 3.98 -7.02
CA VAL A 47 11.66 2.63 -7.63
C VAL A 47 12.01 2.74 -9.11
N ALA A 48 11.34 3.63 -9.86
CA ALA A 48 11.62 3.84 -11.28
C ALA A 48 13.07 4.27 -11.55
N LYS A 49 13.60 5.23 -10.78
CA LYS A 49 15.00 5.67 -10.88
C LYS A 49 15.98 4.53 -10.61
N GLY A 50 15.77 3.75 -9.55
CA GLY A 50 16.60 2.59 -9.23
C GLY A 50 16.60 1.54 -10.35
N LEU A 51 15.44 1.26 -10.92
CA LEU A 51 15.34 0.31 -12.04
C LEU A 51 16.04 0.79 -13.30
N TRP A 52 15.93 2.09 -13.61
CA TRP A 52 16.61 2.70 -14.74
C TRP A 52 18.14 2.67 -14.56
N ARG A 53 18.62 3.02 -13.37
CA ARG A 53 20.05 3.02 -12.99
C ARG A 53 20.67 1.64 -12.75
N LYS A 54 19.89 0.56 -12.90
CA LYS A 54 20.32 -0.82 -12.61
C LYS A 54 20.73 -1.04 -11.14
N GLU A 55 19.96 -0.48 -10.22
CA GLU A 55 20.12 -0.58 -8.76
C GLU A 55 18.98 -1.45 -8.16
N ILE A 56 19.01 -2.77 -8.40
CA ILE A 56 17.85 -3.65 -8.08
C ILE A 56 17.50 -3.69 -6.58
N LEU A 57 18.49 -3.65 -5.67
CA LEU A 57 18.24 -3.72 -4.23
C LEU A 57 17.56 -2.43 -3.73
N TYR A 58 18.06 -1.28 -4.18
CA TYR A 58 17.44 0.04 -3.93
C TYR A 58 15.99 0.08 -4.43
N ALA A 59 15.76 -0.40 -5.66
CA ALA A 59 14.40 -0.47 -6.21
C ALA A 59 13.47 -1.39 -5.40
N GLN A 60 13.96 -2.54 -4.92
CA GLN A 60 13.16 -3.49 -4.12
C GLN A 60 12.83 -2.95 -2.72
N GLU A 61 13.78 -2.28 -2.08
CA GLU A 61 13.57 -1.65 -0.78
C GLU A 61 12.48 -0.57 -0.87
N HIS A 62 12.54 0.28 -1.88
CA HIS A 62 11.52 1.30 -2.11
C HIS A 62 10.19 0.73 -2.62
N LEU A 63 10.21 -0.34 -3.40
CA LEU A 63 8.99 -1.06 -3.78
C LEU A 63 8.25 -1.59 -2.53
N SER A 64 8.99 -1.98 -1.48
CA SER A 64 8.38 -2.43 -0.24
C SER A 64 7.63 -1.29 0.48
N ILE A 65 8.15 -0.07 0.47
CA ILE A 65 7.49 1.13 1.03
C ILE A 65 6.22 1.44 0.23
N VAL A 66 6.32 1.46 -1.10
CA VAL A 66 5.15 1.64 -2.00
C VAL A 66 4.09 0.56 -1.75
N ARG A 67 4.51 -0.68 -1.46
CA ARG A 67 3.59 -1.78 -1.15
C ARG A 67 2.90 -1.60 0.19
N ASN A 68 3.58 -1.07 1.19
CA ASN A 68 2.97 -0.77 2.48
C ASN A 68 1.85 0.27 2.32
N MET A 69 2.03 1.29 1.49
CA MET A 69 0.96 2.26 1.21
C MET A 69 -0.24 1.63 0.50
N LEU A 70 0.00 0.72 -0.46
CA LEU A 70 -1.08 -0.07 -1.08
C LEU A 70 -1.82 -0.96 -0.06
N LEU A 71 -1.10 -1.60 0.85
CA LEU A 71 -1.71 -2.39 1.93
C LEU A 71 -2.60 -1.52 2.82
N THR A 72 -2.11 -0.36 3.27
CA THR A 72 -2.90 0.61 4.05
C THR A 72 -4.18 1.01 3.31
N MET A 73 -4.07 1.33 2.02
CA MET A 73 -5.22 1.72 1.20
C MET A 73 -6.26 0.58 1.06
N LEU A 74 -5.79 -0.66 0.92
CA LEU A 74 -6.66 -1.85 0.88
C LEU A 74 -7.28 -2.16 2.23
N GLU A 75 -6.58 -1.93 3.33
CA GLU A 75 -7.14 -2.03 4.68
C GLU A 75 -8.28 -1.02 4.84
N TRP A 76 -8.11 0.24 4.43
CA TRP A 76 -9.21 1.21 4.48
C TRP A 76 -10.39 0.82 3.60
N LYS A 77 -10.16 0.27 2.40
CA LYS A 77 -11.23 -0.29 1.57
C LYS A 77 -12.00 -1.37 2.32
N VAL A 78 -11.30 -2.34 2.91
CA VAL A 78 -11.92 -3.41 3.72
C VAL A 78 -12.65 -2.83 4.93
N GLY A 79 -12.08 -1.83 5.59
CA GLY A 79 -12.71 -1.10 6.68
C GLY A 79 -14.05 -0.48 6.25
N ILE A 80 -14.10 0.19 5.10
CA ILE A 80 -15.34 0.76 4.55
C ILE A 80 -16.37 -0.35 4.28
N GLU A 81 -15.98 -1.41 3.56
CA GLU A 81 -16.87 -2.51 3.17
C GLU A 81 -17.41 -3.30 4.37
N THR A 82 -16.69 -3.28 5.49
CA THR A 82 -17.07 -3.98 6.73
C THR A 82 -17.56 -3.04 7.84
N ALA A 83 -17.81 -1.76 7.53
CA ALA A 83 -18.18 -0.74 8.51
C ALA A 83 -17.21 -0.66 9.71
N PHE A 84 -15.92 -0.86 9.45
CA PHE A 84 -14.80 -0.79 10.40
C PHE A 84 -14.93 -1.76 11.57
N SER A 85 -15.50 -2.94 11.31
CA SER A 85 -15.79 -3.97 12.32
C SER A 85 -14.81 -5.15 12.35
N VAL A 86 -13.71 -5.07 11.58
CA VAL A 86 -12.74 -6.17 11.43
C VAL A 86 -11.30 -5.70 11.57
N SER A 87 -10.41 -6.65 11.88
CA SER A 87 -8.96 -6.48 11.80
C SER A 87 -8.39 -7.24 10.60
N SER A 88 -7.44 -6.62 9.90
CA SER A 88 -6.58 -7.28 8.90
C SER A 88 -5.49 -8.15 9.54
N GLY A 89 -5.34 -8.10 10.87
CA GLY A 89 -4.31 -8.80 11.62
C GLY A 89 -2.90 -8.20 11.43
N LYS A 90 -1.95 -8.62 12.28
CA LYS A 90 -0.55 -8.18 12.16
C LYS A 90 -0.01 -8.47 10.75
N SER A 91 0.57 -7.45 10.11
CA SER A 91 1.11 -7.53 8.75
C SER A 91 0.06 -7.94 7.70
N ALA A 92 -1.19 -7.49 7.87
CA ALA A 92 -2.30 -7.75 6.95
C ALA A 92 -2.57 -9.24 6.67
N LYS A 93 -2.19 -10.14 7.58
CA LYS A 93 -2.27 -11.60 7.39
C LYS A 93 -3.69 -12.16 7.16
N TYR A 94 -4.73 -11.37 7.44
CA TYR A 94 -6.12 -11.75 7.21
C TYR A 94 -6.76 -11.02 6.01
N LEU A 95 -6.00 -10.18 5.32
CA LEU A 95 -6.52 -9.37 4.20
C LEU A 95 -7.09 -10.23 3.06
N GLU A 96 -6.51 -11.42 2.80
CA GLU A 96 -7.02 -12.40 1.83
C GLU A 96 -8.49 -12.79 2.06
N LYS A 97 -8.94 -12.81 3.32
CA LYS A 97 -10.30 -13.21 3.67
C LYS A 97 -11.34 -12.18 3.24
N TYR A 98 -10.93 -10.92 3.09
CA TYR A 98 -11.82 -9.80 2.82
C TYR A 98 -11.72 -9.33 1.36
N LEU A 99 -10.58 -9.53 0.70
CA LEU A 99 -10.42 -9.16 -0.70
C LEU A 99 -11.10 -10.15 -1.64
N SER A 100 -11.61 -9.63 -2.75
CA SER A 100 -12.06 -10.48 -3.86
C SER A 100 -10.88 -11.30 -4.40
N LYS A 101 -11.16 -12.47 -5.01
CA LYS A 101 -10.11 -13.29 -5.66
C LYS A 101 -9.28 -12.50 -6.67
N ARG A 102 -9.92 -11.53 -7.36
CA ARG A 102 -9.28 -10.63 -8.33
C ARG A 102 -8.28 -9.71 -7.62
N ASP A 103 -8.72 -9.03 -6.57
CA ASP A 103 -7.92 -8.05 -5.84
C ASP A 103 -6.79 -8.73 -5.06
N TRP A 104 -7.04 -9.92 -4.51
CA TRP A 104 -5.99 -10.73 -3.90
C TRP A 104 -4.92 -11.16 -4.91
N LYS A 105 -5.33 -11.59 -6.10
CA LYS A 105 -4.36 -11.90 -7.17
C LYS A 105 -3.53 -10.67 -7.56
N LYS A 106 -4.17 -9.50 -7.72
CA LYS A 106 -3.44 -8.24 -7.97
C LYS A 106 -2.43 -7.95 -6.86
N MET A 107 -2.80 -8.17 -5.60
CA MET A 107 -1.89 -7.99 -4.46
C MET A 107 -0.69 -8.94 -4.51
N LEU A 108 -0.90 -10.22 -4.84
CA LEU A 108 0.18 -11.19 -4.99
C LEU A 108 1.12 -10.85 -6.16
N ASP A 109 0.57 -10.33 -7.27
CA ASP A 109 1.35 -9.90 -8.44
C ASP A 109 2.31 -8.73 -8.12
N THR A 110 2.15 -8.07 -6.96
CA THR A 110 3.06 -7.02 -6.47
C THR A 110 4.34 -7.55 -5.81
N TYR A 111 4.51 -8.87 -5.67
CA TYR A 111 5.71 -9.52 -5.13
C TYR A 111 6.56 -10.11 -6.28
N PRO A 112 7.36 -9.28 -6.96
CA PRO A 112 8.14 -9.74 -8.10
C PRO A 112 9.35 -10.57 -7.66
N ARG A 113 9.77 -11.48 -8.55
CA ARG A 113 11.16 -11.96 -8.52
C ARG A 113 12.11 -10.78 -8.70
N ALA A 114 13.30 -10.83 -8.12
CA ALA A 114 14.32 -9.78 -8.20
C ALA A 114 14.97 -9.68 -9.60
N ARG A 115 14.15 -9.43 -10.62
CA ARG A 115 14.53 -9.16 -12.01
C ARG A 115 13.91 -7.83 -12.42
N TYR A 116 14.66 -6.97 -13.07
CA TYR A 116 14.26 -5.60 -13.43
C TYR A 116 12.88 -5.52 -14.09
N GLU A 117 12.61 -6.36 -15.10
CA GLU A 117 11.32 -6.37 -15.79
C GLU A 117 10.16 -6.79 -14.89
N CYS A 118 10.38 -7.75 -13.98
CA CYS A 118 9.37 -8.17 -13.03
C CYS A 118 9.05 -7.03 -12.04
N VAL A 119 10.07 -6.30 -11.57
CA VAL A 119 9.88 -5.17 -10.66
C VAL A 119 9.18 -4.00 -11.36
N TRP A 120 9.52 -3.69 -12.61
CA TRP A 120 8.77 -2.72 -13.43
C TRP A 120 7.30 -3.09 -13.58
N LYS A 121 7.02 -4.37 -13.85
CA LYS A 121 5.64 -4.87 -13.96
C LYS A 121 4.90 -4.70 -12.63
N ALA A 122 5.52 -5.09 -11.53
CA ALA A 122 4.94 -4.94 -10.20
C ALA A 122 4.65 -3.46 -9.87
N LEU A 123 5.61 -2.56 -10.10
CA LEU A 123 5.45 -1.12 -9.86
C LEU A 123 4.24 -0.54 -10.61
N LEU A 124 4.11 -0.82 -11.91
CA LEU A 124 2.99 -0.31 -12.70
C LEU A 124 1.65 -0.94 -12.30
N SER A 125 1.63 -2.25 -12.03
CA SER A 125 0.42 -2.91 -11.52
C SER A 125 -0.01 -2.38 -10.15
N MET A 126 0.94 -2.02 -9.30
CA MET A 126 0.66 -1.35 -8.02
C MET A 126 0.08 0.04 -8.23
N ALA A 127 0.63 0.83 -9.17
CA ALA A 127 0.11 2.17 -9.47
C ALA A 127 -1.34 2.13 -9.94
N ASP A 128 -1.68 1.21 -10.85
CA ASP A 128 -3.04 1.01 -11.32
C ASP A 128 -3.98 0.58 -10.19
N PHE A 129 -3.55 -0.39 -9.38
CA PHE A 129 -4.36 -0.91 -8.29
C PHE A 129 -4.56 0.08 -7.15
N PHE A 130 -3.50 0.85 -6.82
CA PHE A 130 -3.57 1.93 -5.85
C PHE A 130 -4.55 3.01 -6.30
N GLN A 131 -4.47 3.44 -7.56
CA GLN A 131 -5.39 4.45 -8.09
C GLN A 131 -6.86 3.98 -8.06
N GLU A 132 -7.14 2.74 -8.44
CA GLU A 132 -8.50 2.15 -8.34
C GLU A 132 -8.99 2.19 -6.88
N THR A 133 -8.15 1.76 -5.95
CA THR A 133 -8.52 1.64 -4.53
C THR A 133 -8.63 3.00 -3.84
N ALA A 134 -7.71 3.93 -4.12
CA ALA A 134 -7.70 5.28 -3.54
C ALA A 134 -8.92 6.09 -3.98
N ARG A 135 -9.35 5.97 -5.24
CA ARG A 135 -10.60 6.59 -5.72
C ARG A 135 -11.83 6.06 -4.99
N PHE A 136 -11.88 4.74 -4.74
CA PHE A 136 -12.96 4.14 -3.96
C PHE A 136 -12.99 4.68 -2.52
N VAL A 137 -11.84 4.72 -1.84
CA VAL A 137 -11.73 5.25 -0.48
C VAL A 137 -12.08 6.73 -0.43
N ALA A 138 -11.56 7.54 -1.35
CA ALA A 138 -11.85 8.96 -1.43
C ALA A 138 -13.35 9.23 -1.63
N SER A 139 -13.99 8.53 -2.56
CA SER A 139 -15.42 8.68 -2.81
C SER A 139 -16.27 8.27 -1.62
N SER A 140 -15.92 7.16 -0.97
CA SER A 140 -16.66 6.64 0.20
C SER A 140 -16.52 7.53 1.44
N CYS A 141 -15.36 8.15 1.60
CA CYS A 141 -15.07 9.03 2.74
C CYS A 141 -15.27 10.52 2.47
N GLN A 142 -15.64 10.90 1.25
CA GLN A 142 -15.79 12.29 0.78
C GLN A 142 -14.48 13.09 0.87
N PHE A 143 -13.35 12.46 0.53
CA PHE A 143 -12.05 13.10 0.45
C PHE A 143 -11.73 13.56 -0.96
N ASN A 144 -10.87 14.58 -1.07
CA ASN A 144 -10.31 14.98 -2.35
C ASN A 144 -9.19 14.02 -2.76
N TYR A 145 -9.19 13.57 -4.02
CA TYR A 145 -8.09 12.80 -4.60
C TYR A 145 -7.59 13.53 -5.85
N PRO A 146 -6.40 14.17 -5.82
CA PRO A 146 -5.89 14.99 -6.92
C PRO A 146 -5.44 14.10 -8.08
N ASN A 147 -6.42 13.68 -8.89
CA ASN A 147 -6.20 12.69 -9.94
C ASN A 147 -5.19 13.17 -10.98
N GLU A 148 -5.18 14.46 -11.32
CA GLU A 148 -4.30 15.03 -12.33
C GLU A 148 -2.82 14.94 -11.94
N GLU A 149 -2.48 15.28 -10.69
CA GLU A 149 -1.11 15.21 -10.17
C GLU A 149 -0.56 13.78 -10.23
N TYR A 150 -1.36 12.81 -9.80
CA TYR A 150 -0.94 11.41 -9.81
C TYR A 150 -0.90 10.80 -11.22
N GLN A 151 -1.69 11.31 -12.16
CA GLN A 151 -1.53 10.96 -13.58
C GLN A 151 -0.20 11.45 -14.14
N GLN A 152 0.30 12.61 -13.73
CA GLN A 152 1.64 13.07 -14.12
C GLN A 152 2.73 12.12 -13.61
N VAL A 153 2.61 11.61 -12.38
CA VAL A 153 3.54 10.60 -11.85
C VAL A 153 3.46 9.31 -12.66
N LEU A 154 2.27 8.81 -12.99
CA LEU A 154 2.13 7.62 -13.83
C LEU A 154 2.75 7.81 -15.23
N GLN A 155 2.59 9.00 -15.82
CA GLN A 155 3.26 9.36 -17.07
C GLN A 155 4.79 9.37 -16.91
N TYR A 156 5.30 9.93 -15.81
CA TYR A 156 6.73 9.89 -15.47
C TYR A 156 7.24 8.45 -15.37
N LEU A 157 6.55 7.56 -14.66
CA LEU A 157 6.96 6.14 -14.53
C LEU A 157 7.04 5.45 -15.91
N ASN A 158 6.06 5.69 -16.77
CA ASN A 158 6.03 5.15 -18.12
C ASN A 158 7.13 5.73 -19.02
N HIS A 159 7.43 7.03 -18.86
CA HIS A 159 8.53 7.69 -19.56
C HIS A 159 9.87 7.07 -19.18
N VAL A 160 10.18 7.00 -17.88
CA VAL A 160 11.43 6.42 -17.38
C VAL A 160 11.62 4.97 -17.83
N LYS A 161 10.54 4.16 -17.85
CA LYS A 161 10.60 2.78 -18.33
C LYS A 161 11.00 2.65 -19.81
N ARG A 162 10.64 3.64 -20.64
CA ARG A 162 10.92 3.67 -22.08
C ARG A 162 12.26 4.31 -22.42
N LEU A 163 12.91 4.96 -21.45
CA LEU A 163 14.20 5.58 -21.69
C LEU A 163 15.23 4.54 -22.10
N PRO A 164 16.09 4.86 -23.09
CA PRO A 164 17.26 4.07 -23.40
C PRO A 164 18.15 3.89 -22.16
N SER A 165 18.87 2.76 -22.10
CA SER A 165 19.78 2.46 -20.98
C SER A 165 21.04 3.33 -20.97
N ASP A 166 21.34 3.96 -22.10
CA ASP A 166 22.46 4.87 -22.35
C ASP A 166 22.05 6.36 -22.25
N ALA A 167 20.79 6.65 -21.90
CA ALA A 167 20.37 8.02 -21.64
C ALA A 167 21.12 8.58 -20.41
N GLU A 168 21.72 9.76 -20.56
CA GLU A 168 22.45 10.43 -19.47
C GLU A 168 21.51 11.18 -18.52
N GLU A 169 20.34 11.62 -19.01
CA GLU A 169 19.34 12.38 -18.26
C GLU A 169 17.93 11.84 -18.48
N ILE A 170 17.06 11.98 -17.47
CA ILE A 170 15.64 11.54 -17.56
C ILE A 170 14.81 12.53 -18.38
N TYR A 171 15.06 13.82 -18.20
CA TYR A 171 14.51 14.90 -19.00
C TYR A 171 15.66 15.77 -19.45
N SER A 172 15.91 15.84 -20.75
CA SER A 172 16.81 16.84 -21.31
C SER A 172 16.07 18.17 -21.35
N TYR A 173 16.55 19.18 -20.62
CA TYR A 173 16.09 20.54 -20.83
C TYR A 173 16.70 21.04 -22.15
N ARG A 174 15.87 21.16 -23.19
CA ARG A 174 16.19 21.95 -24.37
C ARG A 174 15.52 23.31 -24.26
#